data_AF-A0A929NXU4-F1
#
_entry.id   AF-A0A929NXU4-F1
#
_cell.length_a   1.000
_cell.length_b   1.000
_cell.length_c   1.000
_cell.angle_alpha   90.00
_cell.angle_beta   90.00
_cell.angle_gamma   90.00
#
_symmetry.space_group_name_H-M   'P 1'
#
loop_
_entity.id
_entity.type
_entity.pdbx_description
1 polymer ?
#
loop_
_entity_poly.entity_id
_entity_poly.type
_entity_poly.pdbx_seq_one_letter_code
_entity_poly.pdbx_strand_id
1 'polypeptide(L)' 'MRISKIPYIRFQHDGFMADMLENNSKIKSRSYCNDCHTKAEDGIYADAIDIPGYGKWEAHRCMKF' A
#
# COMPACT_ATOMS: atom_id res chain seq x y z
N MET A 1 -4.39 -18.55 6.99
CA MET A 1 -3.41 -17.88 6.10
C MET A 1 -3.91 -16.48 5.77
N ARG A 2 -3.05 -15.45 5.70
CA ARG A 2 -3.43 -14.05 5.34
C ARG A 2 -2.44 -13.49 4.32
N ILE A 3 -2.94 -12.95 3.21
CA ILE A 3 -2.11 -12.37 2.12
C ILE A 3 -1.23 -11.23 2.65
N SER A 4 -1.77 -10.35 3.50
CA SER A 4 -1.05 -9.24 4.12
C SER A 4 0.10 -9.64 5.05
N LYS A 5 0.27 -10.93 5.35
CA LYS A 5 1.38 -11.46 6.15
C LYS A 5 2.43 -12.21 5.31
N ILE A 6 2.20 -12.39 4.00
CA ILE A 6 3.19 -12.97 3.09
C ILE A 6 4.44 -12.08 3.07
N PRO A 7 5.67 -12.64 3.17
CA PRO A 7 6.89 -11.83 3.27
C PRO A 7 7.05 -10.80 2.16
N TYR A 8 6.76 -11.17 0.91
CA TYR A 8 6.82 -10.26 -0.23
C TYR A 8 5.85 -9.07 -0.08
N ILE A 9 4.60 -9.34 0.34
CA ILE A 9 3.60 -8.29 0.55
C ILE A 9 4.04 -7.36 1.68
N ARG A 10 4.60 -7.89 2.78
CA ARG A 10 5.14 -7.06 3.86
C ARG A 10 6.27 -6.17 3.37
N PHE A 11 7.26 -6.73 2.66
CA PHE A 11 8.39 -6.00 2.12
C PHE A 11 7.97 -4.80 1.25
N GLN A 12 6.97 -4.97 0.39
CA GLN A 12 6.47 -3.90 -0.48
C GLN A 12 5.75 -2.76 0.27
N HIS A 13 5.32 -3.00 1.52
CA HIS A 13 4.56 -2.05 2.33
C HIS A 13 5.30 -1.61 3.60
N ASP A 14 6.54 -2.05 3.79
CA ASP A 14 7.40 -1.66 4.89
C ASP A 14 8.34 -0.52 4.43
N GLY A 15 9.27 -0.08 5.27
CA GLY A 15 10.19 1.03 4.96
C GLY A 15 9.54 2.41 5.18
N PHE A 16 9.74 3.34 4.25
CA PHE A 16 9.23 4.73 4.38
C PHE A 16 7.70 4.82 4.46
N MET A 17 6.99 3.83 3.90
CA MET A 17 5.51 3.80 3.89
C MET A 17 4.93 3.15 5.15
N ALA A 18 5.75 2.48 5.97
CA ALA A 18 5.25 1.75 7.14
C ALA A 18 4.46 2.66 8.10
N ASP A 19 5.00 3.86 8.37
CA ASP A 19 4.37 4.85 9.25
C ASP A 19 3.04 5.37 8.66
N MET A 20 3.00 5.61 7.35
CA MET A 20 1.79 6.04 6.63
C MET A 20 0.67 5.00 6.63
N LEU A 21 1.00 3.73 6.87
CA LEU A 21 0.03 2.64 6.93
C LEU A 21 -0.34 2.27 8.38
N GLU A 22 0.60 2.33 9.32
CA GLU A 22 0.39 1.93 10.71
C GLU A 22 -0.29 3.02 11.56
N ASN A 23 0.06 4.29 11.31
CA ASN A 23 -0.43 5.41 12.11
C ASN A 23 -1.51 6.25 11.40
N ASN A 24 -2.05 5.75 10.29
CA ASN A 24 -3.08 6.43 9.53
C ASN A 24 -4.48 5.93 9.88
N SER A 25 -5.22 6.71 10.66
CA SER A 25 -6.58 6.38 11.10
C SER A 25 -7.61 6.26 9.96
N LYS A 26 -7.27 6.71 8.74
CA LYS A 26 -8.10 6.55 7.54
C LYS A 26 -7.94 5.19 6.87
N ILE A 27 -6.94 4.40 7.27
CA ILE A 27 -6.69 3.06 6.74
C ILE A 27 -7.09 2.06 7.82
N LYS A 28 -8.10 1.24 7.51
CA LYS A 28 -8.63 0.29 8.49
C LYS A 28 -7.69 -0.88 8.75
N SER A 29 -7.01 -1.36 7.72
CA SER A 29 -6.07 -2.49 7.78
C SER A 29 -5.39 -2.72 6.44
N ARG A 30 -4.18 -3.28 6.44
CA ARG A 30 -3.47 -3.76 5.23
C ARG A 30 -4.18 -4.89 4.46
N SER A 31 -5.33 -5.36 4.94
CA SER A 31 -6.20 -6.29 4.20
C SER A 31 -7.16 -5.60 3.23
N TYR A 32 -7.33 -4.28 3.30
CA TYR A 32 -8.19 -3.51 2.41
C TYR A 32 -7.36 -2.94 1.25
N CYS A 33 -6.96 -3.82 0.33
CA CYS A 33 -6.04 -3.46 -0.75
C CYS A 33 -6.57 -2.29 -1.60
N ASN A 34 -7.88 -2.28 -1.86
CA ASN A 34 -8.59 -1.31 -2.66
C ASN A 34 -8.70 0.09 -2.02
N ASP A 35 -8.45 0.23 -0.71
CA ASP A 35 -8.42 1.55 -0.06
C ASP A 35 -7.23 2.39 -0.55
N CYS A 36 -6.15 1.75 -1.02
CA CYS A 36 -4.97 2.41 -1.57
C CYS A 36 -4.74 2.09 -3.05
N HIS A 37 -4.89 0.83 -3.45
CA HIS A 37 -4.75 0.40 -4.84
C HIS A 37 -6.10 0.50 -5.56
N THR A 38 -6.39 1.67 -6.13
CA THR A 38 -7.70 2.00 -6.72
C THR A 38 -8.15 1.07 -7.85
N LYS A 39 -7.21 0.30 -8.43
CA LYS A 39 -7.45 -0.70 -9.48
C LYS A 39 -7.09 -2.13 -9.07
N ALA A 40 -7.12 -2.44 -7.77
CA ALA A 40 -6.82 -3.78 -7.26
C ALA A 40 -7.75 -4.86 -7.83
N GLU A 41 -9.02 -4.53 -8.08
CA GLU A 41 -10.01 -5.44 -8.68
C GLU A 41 -9.66 -5.82 -10.13
N ASP A 42 -8.95 -4.94 -10.84
CA ASP A 42 -8.40 -5.19 -12.19
C ASP A 42 -7.05 -5.93 -12.13
N GLY A 43 -6.56 -6.28 -10.94
CA GLY A 43 -5.24 -6.88 -10.74
C GLY A 43 -4.06 -5.90 -10.85
N ILE A 44 -4.33 -4.59 -10.85
CA ILE A 44 -3.32 -3.54 -10.98
C ILE A 44 -2.93 -3.03 -9.59
N TYR A 45 -1.67 -3.24 -9.20
CA TYR A 45 -1.15 -2.87 -7.88
C TYR A 45 0.02 -1.88 -7.92
N ALA A 46 0.79 -1.84 -9.00
CA ALA A 46 1.92 -0.93 -9.13
C ALA A 46 1.51 0.47 -9.61
N ASP A 47 0.41 0.54 -10.37
CA ASP A 47 -0.11 1.78 -10.94
C ASP A 47 -1.39 2.21 -10.21
N ALA A 48 -1.65 3.52 -10.17
CA ALA A 48 -2.85 4.11 -9.56
C ALA A 48 -3.02 3.84 -8.05
N ILE A 49 -1.96 4.11 -7.29
CA ILE A 49 -1.98 4.08 -5.83
C ILE A 49 -2.40 5.47 -5.31
N ASP A 50 -3.38 5.52 -4.41
CA ASP A 50 -3.82 6.75 -3.72
C ASP A 50 -3.99 6.47 -2.24
N ILE A 51 -3.10 7.01 -1.40
CA ILE A 51 -3.08 6.72 0.03
C ILE A 51 -4.01 7.72 0.73
N PRO A 52 -5.05 7.26 1.46
CA PRO A 52 -5.97 8.15 2.16
C PRO A 52 -5.26 9.15 3.06
N GLY A 53 -5.39 10.44 2.76
CA GLY A 53 -4.75 11.54 3.51
C GLY A 53 -3.34 11.93 3.07
N TYR A 54 -2.70 11.19 2.17
CA TYR A 54 -1.39 11.51 1.59
C TYR A 54 -1.46 11.74 0.07
N GLY A 55 -2.50 11.23 -0.59
CA GLY A 55 -2.74 11.41 -2.02
C GLY A 55 -2.04 10.36 -2.89
N LYS A 56 -1.94 10.68 -4.18
CA LYS A 56 -1.39 9.78 -5.20
C LYS A 56 0.06 9.42 -4.92
N TRP A 57 0.37 8.14 -5.09
CA TRP A 57 1.69 7.59 -4.94
C TRP A 57 2.16 6.97 -6.26
N GLU A 58 3.39 7.28 -6.63
CA GLU A 58 4.04 6.73 -7.81
C GLU A 58 5.04 5.65 -7.38
N ALA A 59 4.89 4.41 -7.85
CA ALA A 59 5.67 3.27 -7.40
C ALA A 59 7.20 3.44 -7.60
N HIS A 60 7.64 4.24 -8.57
CA HIS A 60 9.05 4.56 -8.78
C HIS A 60 9.69 5.37 -7.64
N ARG A 61 8.88 5.89 -6.68
CA ARG A 61 9.38 6.52 -5.46
C ARG A 61 9.75 5.51 -4.36
N CYS A 62 9.35 4.25 -4.48
CA CYS A 62 9.60 3.19 -3.50
C CYS A 62 11.01 2.55 -3.63
N MET A 63 11.68 2.73 -4.77
CA MET A 63 12.98 2.10 -5.09
C MET A 63 14.17 3.06 -5.04
N LYS A 64 14.08 4.17 -4.30
CA LYS A 64 15.28 4.96 -4.00
C LYS A 64 16.03 4.30 -2.84
N PHE A 65 16.97 3.44 -3.19
CA PHE A 65 18.15 3.16 -2.36
C PHE A 65 19.03 4.41 -2.28
#